data_AF-A0A4Q1BWK2-F1
#
_entry.id   AF-A0A4Q1BWK2-F1
#
_cell.length_a   1.000
_cell.length_b   1.000
_cell.length_c   1.000
_cell.angle_alpha   90.00
_cell.angle_beta   90.00
_cell.angle_gamma   90.00
#
_symmetry.space_group_name_H-M   'P 1'
#
loop_
_entity.id
_entity.type
_entity.pdbx_description
1 polymer ?
#
loop_
_entity_poly.entity_id
_entity_poly.type
_entity_poly.pdbx_seq_one_letter_code
_entity_poly.pdbx_strand_id
1 'polypeptide(L)'
;MSYFNMVANDPPAIVISVAMNPGGKGLKDTAVNIKETGEFTLNIISEPFLEAANYTSIDAPRDIDEWKLSGLTQHKSDLVKPPYVGESAVSLECTLLHSHELSGKGGNLTHTIMIGKIERIHVKETVLNDDKEQPVVIPEKLKPVSRLGGITFGRAVQFMEVPRPSWEAVKDTEEVVQALAGEVKTV
;
A
#
# COMPACT_ATOMS: atom_id res chain seq x y z
N MET A 1 2.50 -7.83 1.59
CA MET A 1 3.84 -7.33 1.21
C MET A 1 4.04 -5.94 1.81
N SER A 2 5.26 -5.58 2.23
CA SER A 2 5.52 -4.29 2.92
C SER A 2 6.32 -3.27 2.12
N TYR A 3 6.90 -3.64 0.98
CA TYR A 3 7.50 -2.67 0.05
C TYR A 3 6.42 -2.13 -0.87
N PHE A 4 5.62 -1.17 -0.37
CA PHE A 4 4.55 -0.55 -1.14
C PHE A 4 4.37 0.93 -0.79
N ASN A 5 3.86 1.73 -1.73
CA ASN A 5 3.42 3.11 -1.47
C ASN A 5 2.50 3.65 -2.60
N MET A 6 1.86 4.79 -2.37
CA MET A 6 1.30 5.63 -3.44
C MET A 6 2.44 6.28 -4.26
N VAL A 7 2.24 6.47 -5.56
CA VAL A 7 3.23 7.05 -6.49
C VAL A 7 2.74 8.37 -7.06
N ALA A 8 1.49 8.41 -7.53
CA ALA A 8 0.91 9.57 -8.19
C ALA A 8 -0.60 9.61 -7.96
N ASN A 9 -1.17 10.82 -8.05
CA ASN A 9 -2.62 11.05 -8.00
C ASN A 9 -3.23 11.15 -9.41
N ASP A 10 -2.42 11.46 -10.44
CA ASP A 10 -2.87 11.53 -11.84
C ASP A 10 -1.78 11.00 -12.80
N PRO A 11 -1.97 9.80 -13.41
CA PRO A 11 -3.02 8.84 -13.05
C PRO A 11 -2.82 8.35 -11.61
N PRO A 12 -3.90 7.92 -10.91
CA PRO A 12 -3.77 7.36 -9.57
C PRO A 12 -2.96 6.06 -9.65
N ALA A 13 -1.80 6.03 -9.01
CA ALA A 13 -0.86 4.93 -9.15
C ALA A 13 -0.21 4.54 -7.82
N ILE A 14 0.06 3.24 -7.68
CA ILE A 14 0.78 2.64 -6.55
C ILE A 14 2.03 1.93 -7.05
N VAL A 15 2.96 1.69 -6.14
CA VAL A 15 4.12 0.83 -6.36
C VAL A 15 4.09 -0.32 -5.36
N ILE A 16 4.44 -1.50 -5.83
CA ILE A 16 4.84 -2.63 -5.00
C ILE A 16 6.21 -3.14 -5.47
N SER A 17 7.00 -3.67 -4.55
CA SER A 17 8.24 -4.39 -4.89
C SER A 17 8.15 -5.82 -4.39
N VAL A 18 8.19 -6.77 -5.30
CA VAL A 18 8.05 -8.20 -5.02
C VAL A 18 9.44 -8.83 -5.01
N ALA A 19 9.83 -9.41 -3.88
CA ALA A 19 11.09 -10.15 -3.76
C ALA A 19 11.04 -11.47 -4.55
N MET A 20 12.21 -11.96 -4.94
CA MET A 20 12.38 -13.32 -5.46
C MET A 20 12.05 -14.38 -4.41
N ASN A 21 11.80 -15.61 -4.86
CA ASN A 21 11.73 -16.75 -3.97
C ASN A 21 13.08 -16.99 -3.28
N PRO A 22 13.08 -17.39 -1.99
CA PRO A 22 14.31 -17.79 -1.30
C PRO A 22 15.05 -18.91 -2.05
N GLY A 23 16.38 -18.90 -1.97
CA GLY A 23 17.22 -19.96 -2.54
C GLY A 23 17.27 -20.00 -4.07
N GLY A 24 16.93 -18.90 -4.75
CA GLY A 24 17.09 -18.79 -6.21
C GLY A 24 16.00 -19.50 -7.03
N LYS A 25 14.84 -19.79 -6.44
CA LYS A 25 13.70 -20.44 -7.12
C LYS A 25 12.90 -19.51 -8.04
N GLY A 26 13.55 -18.49 -8.62
CA GLY A 26 12.91 -17.54 -9.53
C GLY A 26 11.95 -16.54 -8.86
N LEU A 27 11.08 -15.96 -9.67
CA LEU A 27 10.06 -14.98 -9.26
C LEU A 27 9.01 -15.63 -8.34
N LYS A 28 8.52 -14.87 -7.37
CA LYS A 28 7.30 -15.23 -6.62
C LYS A 28 6.10 -15.30 -7.57
N ASP A 29 5.15 -16.18 -7.28
CA ASP A 29 3.97 -16.37 -8.12
C ASP A 29 3.15 -15.09 -8.26
N THR A 30 3.08 -14.24 -7.23
CA THR A 30 2.47 -12.91 -7.36
C THR A 30 3.09 -12.07 -8.47
N ALA A 31 4.42 -12.07 -8.60
CA ALA A 31 5.10 -11.31 -9.65
C ALA A 31 4.85 -11.89 -11.04
N VAL A 32 4.81 -13.22 -11.14
CA VAL A 32 4.50 -13.92 -12.40
C VAL A 32 3.07 -13.63 -12.83
N ASN A 33 2.10 -13.80 -11.93
CA ASN A 33 0.68 -13.56 -12.21
C ASN A 33 0.42 -12.11 -12.65
N ILE A 34 1.03 -11.12 -12.00
CA ILE A 34 0.88 -9.71 -12.37
C ILE A 34 1.45 -9.44 -13.76
N LYS A 35 2.64 -9.98 -14.08
CA LYS A 35 3.25 -9.82 -15.40
C LYS A 35 2.45 -10.48 -16.51
N GLU A 36 1.87 -11.65 -16.26
CA GLU A 36 1.12 -12.43 -17.24
C GLU A 36 -0.28 -11.86 -17.48
N THR A 37 -0.97 -11.44 -16.42
CA THR A 37 -2.37 -10.99 -16.50
C THR A 37 -2.50 -9.48 -16.66
N GLY A 38 -1.50 -8.71 -16.23
CA GLY A 38 -1.56 -7.26 -16.17
C GLY A 38 -2.50 -6.72 -15.10
N GLU A 39 -3.03 -7.56 -14.20
CA GLU A 39 -4.09 -7.22 -13.25
C GLU A 39 -3.77 -7.72 -11.84
N PHE A 40 -4.15 -6.95 -10.82
CA PHE A 40 -4.05 -7.36 -9.43
C PHE A 40 -4.95 -6.54 -8.51
N THR A 41 -5.08 -6.99 -7.26
CA THR A 41 -5.70 -6.22 -6.19
C THR A 41 -4.69 -5.92 -5.09
N LEU A 42 -4.74 -4.71 -4.53
CA LEU A 42 -3.98 -4.31 -3.35
C LEU A 42 -4.95 -4.10 -2.19
N ASN A 43 -4.70 -4.76 -1.06
CA ASN A 43 -5.60 -4.77 0.08
C ASN A 43 -4.87 -4.19 1.29
N ILE A 44 -5.42 -3.14 1.90
CA ILE A 44 -4.84 -2.52 3.09
C ILE A 44 -5.08 -3.45 4.28
N ILE A 45 -4.00 -3.87 4.94
CA ILE A 45 -4.05 -4.77 6.10
C ILE A 45 -4.41 -3.97 7.34
N SER A 46 -5.39 -4.48 8.08
CA SER A 46 -5.84 -3.95 9.36
C SER A 46 -5.69 -4.97 10.48
N GLU A 47 -5.64 -4.48 11.72
CA GLU A 47 -5.48 -5.32 12.91
C GLU A 47 -6.41 -6.56 12.97
N PRO A 48 -7.72 -6.48 12.62
CA PRO A 48 -8.63 -7.61 12.79
C PRO A 48 -8.29 -8.86 11.97
N PHE A 49 -7.52 -8.73 10.89
CA PHE A 49 -7.17 -9.85 10.01
C PHE A 49 -5.66 -9.97 9.75
N LEU A 50 -4.83 -9.33 10.59
CA LEU A 50 -3.38 -9.34 10.46
C LEU A 50 -2.81 -10.77 10.46
N GLU A 51 -3.29 -11.65 11.34
CA GLU A 51 -2.78 -13.03 11.41
C GLU A 51 -3.06 -13.82 10.13
N ALA A 52 -4.28 -13.73 9.61
CA ALA A 52 -4.67 -14.35 8.34
C ALA A 52 -3.85 -13.78 7.16
N ALA A 53 -3.67 -12.45 7.12
CA ALA A 53 -2.84 -11.80 6.10
C ALA A 53 -1.35 -12.16 6.22
N ASN A 54 -0.83 -12.34 7.43
CA ASN A 54 0.55 -12.78 7.65
C ASN A 54 0.72 -14.25 7.27
N TYR A 55 -0.30 -15.09 7.49
CA TYR A 55 -0.29 -16.50 7.11
C TYR A 55 -0.08 -16.70 5.60
N THR A 56 -0.59 -15.82 4.73
CA THR A 56 -0.33 -15.90 3.27
C THR A 56 1.13 -15.68 2.87
N SER A 57 2.01 -15.34 3.82
CA SER A 57 3.45 -15.21 3.58
C SER A 57 4.22 -16.54 3.72
N ILE A 58 3.53 -17.67 3.92
CA ILE A 58 4.14 -19.00 3.87
C ILE A 58 4.79 -19.26 2.50
N ASP A 59 5.85 -20.06 2.47
CA ASP A 59 6.48 -20.52 1.23
C ASP A 59 5.69 -21.70 0.63
N ALA A 60 4.42 -21.47 0.30
CA ALA A 60 3.55 -22.46 -0.32
C ALA A 60 4.08 -22.87 -1.71
N PRO A 61 3.91 -24.14 -2.13
CA PRO A 61 4.12 -24.55 -3.51
C PRO A 61 3.19 -23.80 -4.48
N ARG A 62 3.62 -23.63 -5.74
CA ARG A 62 2.91 -22.86 -6.77
C ARG A 62 1.47 -23.31 -7.04
N ASP A 63 1.16 -24.59 -6.83
CA ASP A 63 -0.15 -25.19 -7.03
C ASP A 63 -1.08 -25.09 -5.80
N ILE A 64 -0.57 -24.56 -4.68
CA ILE A 64 -1.32 -24.40 -3.44
C ILE A 64 -1.84 -22.96 -3.33
N ASP A 65 -3.16 -22.86 -3.26
CA ASP A 65 -3.88 -21.60 -3.12
C ASP A 65 -3.95 -21.15 -1.65
N GLU A 66 -3.29 -20.05 -1.30
CA GLU A 66 -3.28 -19.49 0.05
C GLU A 66 -4.66 -18.98 0.51
N TRP A 67 -5.61 -18.73 -0.41
CA TRP A 67 -6.98 -18.41 -0.02
C TRP A 67 -7.61 -19.52 0.83
N LYS A 68 -7.34 -20.78 0.47
CA LYS A 68 -7.88 -21.94 1.19
C LYS A 68 -7.27 -22.12 2.58
N LEU A 69 -6.07 -21.58 2.79
CA LEU A 69 -5.29 -21.79 4.01
C LEU A 69 -5.41 -20.63 5.00
N SER A 70 -5.53 -19.40 4.50
CA SER A 70 -5.58 -18.18 5.32
C SER A 70 -6.94 -17.93 5.97
N GLY A 71 -8.01 -18.50 5.43
CA GLY A 71 -9.38 -18.22 5.87
C GLY A 71 -9.91 -16.85 5.42
N LEU A 72 -9.18 -16.14 4.55
CA LEU A 72 -9.62 -14.88 3.97
C LEU A 72 -10.73 -15.11 2.94
N THR A 73 -11.66 -14.17 2.85
CA THR A 73 -12.80 -14.24 1.94
C THR A 73 -12.45 -13.60 0.60
N GLN A 74 -12.70 -14.29 -0.50
CA GLN A 74 -12.60 -13.71 -1.84
C GLN A 74 -13.85 -12.89 -2.16
N HIS A 75 -13.67 -11.60 -2.45
CA HIS A 75 -14.69 -10.76 -3.07
C HIS A 75 -14.37 -10.51 -4.53
N LYS A 76 -15.41 -10.54 -5.37
CA LYS A 76 -15.28 -10.30 -6.81
C LYS A 76 -14.97 -8.82 -7.07
N SER A 77 -13.95 -8.59 -7.89
CA SER A 77 -13.58 -7.28 -8.45
C SER A 77 -14.50 -6.89 -9.63
N ASP A 78 -14.65 -5.59 -9.86
CA ASP A 78 -15.55 -5.05 -10.88
C ASP A 78 -14.86 -4.84 -12.23
N LEU A 79 -13.62 -4.36 -12.23
CA LEU A 79 -12.86 -3.93 -13.40
C LEU A 79 -11.66 -4.83 -13.70
N VAL A 80 -11.17 -5.60 -12.72
CA VAL A 80 -10.11 -6.60 -12.89
C VAL A 80 -10.60 -8.02 -12.55
N LYS A 81 -9.91 -9.04 -13.03
CA LYS A 81 -10.22 -10.46 -12.75
C LYS A 81 -9.86 -10.94 -11.34
N PRO A 82 -8.67 -10.64 -10.77
CA PRO A 82 -8.31 -11.18 -9.46
C PRO A 82 -9.23 -10.64 -8.37
N PRO A 83 -9.64 -11.48 -7.40
CA PRO A 83 -10.51 -11.04 -6.31
C PRO A 83 -9.76 -10.12 -5.35
N TYR A 84 -10.50 -9.32 -4.58
CA TYR A 84 -9.97 -8.58 -3.43
C TYR A 84 -10.35 -9.26 -2.11
N VAL A 85 -9.67 -8.89 -1.01
CA VAL A 85 -9.85 -9.49 0.31
C VAL A 85 -11.07 -8.90 1.00
N GLY A 86 -12.09 -9.71 1.26
CA GLY A 86 -13.36 -9.29 1.84
C GLY A 86 -13.23 -8.72 3.26
N GLU A 87 -12.22 -9.12 4.02
CA GLU A 87 -11.92 -8.58 5.36
C GLU A 87 -11.35 -7.16 5.28
N SER A 88 -10.64 -6.82 4.20
CA SER A 88 -10.03 -5.50 4.04
C SER A 88 -11.10 -4.43 3.93
N ALA A 89 -10.89 -3.30 4.63
CA ALA A 89 -11.79 -2.16 4.55
C ALA A 89 -11.44 -1.22 3.39
N VAL A 90 -10.23 -1.33 2.83
CA VAL A 90 -9.76 -0.54 1.69
C VAL A 90 -9.03 -1.46 0.73
N SER A 91 -9.60 -1.66 -0.45
CA SER A 91 -9.03 -2.49 -1.52
C SER A 91 -8.96 -1.72 -2.83
N LEU A 92 -7.88 -1.91 -3.57
CA LEU A 92 -7.61 -1.25 -4.84
C LEU A 92 -7.59 -2.30 -5.94
N GLU A 93 -8.38 -2.11 -6.98
CA GLU A 93 -8.25 -2.85 -8.23
C GLU A 93 -7.22 -2.13 -9.12
N CYS A 94 -6.21 -2.86 -9.59
CA CYS A 94 -5.08 -2.27 -10.29
C CYS A 94 -4.78 -2.96 -11.61
N THR A 95 -4.39 -2.16 -12.61
CA THR A 95 -3.76 -2.63 -13.86
C THR A 95 -2.27 -2.30 -13.85
N LEU A 96 -1.43 -3.16 -14.39
CA LEU A 96 0.02 -2.96 -14.45
C LEU A 96 0.37 -1.88 -15.49
N LEU A 97 1.04 -0.81 -15.05
CA LEU A 97 1.61 0.21 -15.94
C LEU A 97 3.04 -0.16 -16.36
N HIS A 98 3.88 -0.44 -15.37
CA HIS A 98 5.30 -0.69 -15.58
C HIS A 98 5.81 -1.75 -14.61
N SER A 99 6.78 -2.55 -15.06
CA SER A 99 7.57 -3.41 -14.18
C SER A 99 9.05 -3.19 -14.44
N HIS A 100 9.86 -3.13 -13.38
CA HIS A 100 11.30 -2.98 -13.45
C HIS A 100 11.99 -3.98 -12.54
N GLU A 101 12.94 -4.72 -13.10
CA GLU A 101 13.71 -5.75 -12.41
C GLU A 101 14.93 -5.14 -11.73
N LEU A 102 15.15 -5.49 -10.46
CA LEU A 102 16.27 -5.02 -9.65
C LEU A 102 17.26 -6.13 -9.37
N SER A 103 18.49 -5.96 -9.82
CA SER A 103 19.60 -6.85 -9.51
C SER A 103 20.38 -6.40 -8.27
N GLY A 104 20.76 -7.37 -7.45
CA GLY A 104 21.62 -7.15 -6.28
C GLY A 104 23.10 -7.12 -6.64
N LYS A 105 23.95 -7.00 -5.60
CA LYS A 105 25.40 -7.18 -5.74
C LYS A 105 25.67 -8.60 -6.27
N GLY A 106 26.25 -8.70 -7.46
CA GLY A 106 26.47 -9.98 -8.17
C GLY A 106 25.52 -10.23 -9.35
N GLY A 107 24.67 -9.27 -9.73
CA GLY A 107 23.88 -9.32 -10.95
C GLY A 107 22.60 -10.16 -10.87
N ASN A 108 22.45 -10.96 -9.82
CA ASN A 108 21.25 -11.76 -9.59
C ASN A 108 20.03 -10.87 -9.36
N LEU A 109 18.92 -11.20 -10.03
CA LEU A 109 17.63 -10.58 -9.78
C LEU A 109 17.23 -10.78 -8.31
N THR A 110 16.81 -9.71 -7.65
CA THR A 110 16.41 -9.73 -6.22
C THR A 110 14.97 -9.32 -6.01
N HIS A 111 14.50 -8.36 -6.81
CA HIS A 111 13.16 -7.81 -6.70
C HIS A 111 12.63 -7.44 -8.09
N THR A 112 11.30 -7.36 -8.20
CA THR A 112 10.64 -6.67 -9.30
C THR A 112 9.78 -5.55 -8.72
N ILE A 113 10.13 -4.31 -9.06
CA ILE A 113 9.26 -3.15 -8.84
C ILE A 113 8.13 -3.23 -9.86
N MET A 114 6.90 -3.00 -9.41
CA MET A 114 5.71 -2.94 -10.25
C MET A 114 4.92 -1.68 -9.89
N ILE A 115 4.63 -0.88 -10.90
CA ILE A 115 3.77 0.30 -10.80
C ILE A 115 2.42 -0.08 -11.38
N GLY A 116 1.36 0.03 -10.57
CA GLY A 116 -0.02 -0.23 -10.99
C GLY A 116 -0.85 1.04 -11.00
N LYS A 117 -1.68 1.21 -12.02
CA LYS A 117 -2.74 2.21 -12.07
C LYS A 117 -3.93 1.70 -11.27
N ILE A 118 -4.46 2.51 -10.38
CA ILE A 118 -5.69 2.21 -9.65
C ILE A 118 -6.86 2.45 -10.60
N GLU A 119 -7.64 1.40 -10.87
CA GLU A 119 -8.86 1.47 -11.67
C GLU A 119 -10.10 1.68 -10.79
N ARG A 120 -10.13 1.07 -9.60
CA ARG A 120 -11.21 1.22 -8.63
C ARG A 120 -10.72 1.13 -7.19
N ILE A 121 -11.34 1.89 -6.30
CA ILE A 121 -11.14 1.82 -4.86
C ILE A 121 -12.44 1.34 -4.23
N HIS A 122 -12.36 0.27 -3.45
CA HIS A 122 -13.42 -0.22 -2.56
C HIS A 122 -13.13 0.26 -1.15
N VAL A 123 -14.08 0.96 -0.54
CA VAL A 123 -13.97 1.42 0.86
C VAL A 123 -15.24 1.00 1.61
N LYS A 124 -15.08 0.31 2.74
CA LYS A 124 -16.21 0.01 3.63
C LYS A 124 -16.72 1.30 4.27
N GLU A 125 -18.03 1.53 4.21
CA GLU A 125 -18.63 2.73 4.83
C GLU A 125 -18.32 2.86 6.31
N THR A 126 -18.11 1.72 7.00
CA THR A 126 -17.78 1.67 8.43
C THR A 126 -16.46 2.35 8.78
N VAL A 127 -15.57 2.61 7.82
CA VAL A 127 -14.29 3.32 8.05
C VAL A 127 -14.29 4.75 7.54
N LEU A 128 -15.39 5.22 6.95
CA LEU A 128 -15.50 6.61 6.49
C LEU A 128 -15.96 7.54 7.62
N ASN A 129 -15.72 8.84 7.42
CA ASN A 129 -16.40 9.91 8.13
C ASN A 129 -17.89 9.97 7.72
N ASP A 130 -18.65 10.80 8.44
CA ASP A 130 -20.09 10.95 8.20
C ASP A 130 -20.39 11.93 7.04
N ASP A 131 -19.39 12.69 6.58
CA ASP A 131 -19.51 13.58 5.42
C ASP A 131 -19.55 12.76 4.12
N LYS A 132 -20.73 12.74 3.50
CA LYS A 132 -20.97 12.01 2.24
C LYS A 132 -20.48 12.78 1.02
N GLU A 133 -20.27 14.08 1.11
CA GLU A 133 -19.77 14.91 0.01
C GLU A 133 -18.23 14.86 -0.04
N GLN A 134 -17.58 14.78 1.13
CA GLN A 134 -16.13 14.62 1.25
C GLN A 134 -15.79 13.38 2.09
N PRO A 135 -15.94 12.17 1.51
CA PRO A 135 -15.65 10.93 2.21
C PRO A 135 -14.14 10.82 2.48
N VAL A 136 -13.79 10.67 3.75
CA VAL A 136 -12.42 10.49 4.23
C VAL A 136 -12.36 9.22 5.07
N VAL A 137 -11.32 8.41 4.84
CA VAL A 137 -11.05 7.23 5.66
C VAL A 137 -10.52 7.66 7.02
N ILE A 138 -11.22 7.28 8.09
CA ILE A 138 -10.84 7.54 9.47
C ILE A 138 -9.84 6.46 9.94
N PRO A 139 -8.56 6.81 10.19
CA PRO A 139 -7.53 5.84 10.53
C PRO A 139 -7.84 5.02 11.80
N GLU A 140 -8.49 5.62 12.79
CA GLU A 140 -8.93 4.96 14.03
C GLU A 140 -9.94 3.84 13.77
N LYS A 141 -10.80 4.02 12.76
CA LYS A 141 -11.76 3.00 12.34
C LYS A 141 -11.10 1.94 11.46
N LEU A 142 -10.17 2.35 10.58
CA LEU A 142 -9.43 1.46 9.70
C LEU A 142 -8.46 0.53 10.46
N LYS A 143 -7.83 1.02 11.54
CA LYS A 143 -6.79 0.32 12.31
C LYS A 143 -5.71 -0.31 11.41
N PRO A 144 -5.07 0.48 10.52
CA PRO A 144 -4.04 -0.04 9.64
C PRO A 144 -2.81 -0.47 10.45
N VAL A 145 -2.09 -1.46 9.93
CA VAL A 145 -0.84 -1.94 10.54
C VAL A 145 0.35 -1.66 9.65
N SER A 146 1.50 -1.39 10.27
CA SER A 146 2.78 -1.22 9.56
C SER A 146 3.66 -2.44 9.78
N ARG A 147 4.45 -2.81 8.77
CA ARG A 147 5.54 -3.77 8.94
C ARG A 147 6.81 -2.99 9.31
N LEU A 148 7.43 -3.38 10.42
CA LEU A 148 8.68 -2.80 10.90
C LEU A 148 9.84 -3.78 10.64
N GLY A 149 10.94 -3.64 11.39
CA GLY A 149 12.08 -4.55 11.28
C GLY A 149 11.73 -5.99 11.69
N GLY A 150 12.26 -6.96 10.95
CA GLY A 150 12.09 -8.39 11.23
C GLY A 150 10.63 -8.83 11.11
N ILE A 151 10.11 -9.46 12.16
CA ILE A 151 8.71 -9.95 12.25
C ILE A 151 7.78 -8.96 12.97
N THR A 152 8.27 -7.77 13.32
CA THR A 152 7.53 -6.81 14.14
C THR A 152 6.52 -6.04 13.30
N PHE A 153 5.30 -5.91 13.82
CA PHE A 153 4.26 -5.04 13.28
C PHE A 153 3.97 -3.88 14.23
N GLY A 154 3.71 -2.71 13.68
CA GLY A 154 3.27 -1.53 14.41
C GLY A 154 1.76 -1.34 14.30
N ARG A 155 1.14 -0.93 15.41
CA ARG A 155 -0.27 -0.48 15.45
C ARG A 155 -0.32 1.04 15.34
N ALA A 156 -1.26 1.55 14.56
CA ALA A 156 -1.52 2.98 14.48
C ALA A 156 -2.56 3.35 15.55
N VAL A 157 -2.09 3.89 16.69
CA VAL A 157 -2.91 4.06 17.91
C VAL A 157 -3.34 5.50 18.20
N GLN A 158 -2.64 6.48 17.64
CA GLN A 158 -2.89 7.91 17.86
C GLN A 158 -2.64 8.67 16.56
N PHE A 159 -3.48 9.67 16.30
CA PHE A 159 -3.48 10.43 15.06
C PHE A 159 -3.68 11.91 15.37
N MET A 160 -3.22 12.76 14.47
CA MET A 160 -3.41 14.20 14.52
C MET A 160 -3.61 14.73 13.10
N GLU A 161 -4.54 15.66 12.94
CA GLU A 161 -4.73 16.36 11.68
C GLU A 161 -3.89 17.64 11.70
N VAL A 162 -3.04 17.80 10.68
CA VAL A 162 -2.20 18.97 10.52
C VAL A 162 -2.50 19.57 9.15
N PRO A 163 -3.22 20.70 9.08
CA PRO A 163 -3.53 21.34 7.80
C PRO A 163 -2.27 21.69 7.03
N ARG A 164 -2.26 21.46 5.72
CA ARG A 164 -1.16 21.90 4.86
C ARG A 164 -1.16 23.43 4.81
N PRO A 165 -0.06 24.11 5.20
CA PRO A 165 0.03 25.55 5.06
C PRO A 165 0.07 25.94 3.57
N SER A 166 -0.53 27.07 3.23
CA SER A 166 -0.40 27.67 1.91
C SER A 166 0.63 28.79 1.94
N TRP A 167 1.46 28.87 0.90
CA TRP A 167 2.47 29.93 0.78
C TRP A 167 1.83 31.32 0.90
N GLU A 168 0.72 31.53 0.20
CA GLU A 168 -0.01 32.81 0.21
C GLU A 168 -0.49 33.21 1.61
N ALA A 169 -0.80 32.26 2.50
CA ALA A 169 -1.23 32.58 3.85
C ALA A 169 -0.07 32.94 4.79
N VAL A 170 1.16 32.51 4.48
CA VAL A 170 2.30 32.61 5.41
C VAL A 170 3.39 33.58 4.96
N LYS A 171 3.45 33.94 3.67
CA LYS A 171 4.56 34.71 3.08
C LYS A 171 4.82 36.07 3.74
N ASP A 172 3.78 36.71 4.28
CA ASP A 172 3.84 38.04 4.91
C ASP A 172 3.85 37.98 6.46
N THR A 173 3.94 36.78 7.04
CA THR A 173 4.04 36.63 8.50
C THR A 173 5.41 37.09 8.99
N GLU A 174 5.46 37.68 10.19
CA GLU A 174 6.71 38.20 10.78
C GLU A 174 7.79 37.11 10.88
N GLU A 175 7.40 35.89 11.26
CA GLU A 175 8.28 34.72 11.36
C GLU A 175 8.94 34.38 10.01
N VAL A 176 8.15 34.34 8.94
CA VAL A 176 8.65 34.03 7.58
C VAL A 176 9.51 35.18 7.06
N VAL A 177 9.09 36.44 7.25
CA VAL A 177 9.87 37.62 6.82
C VAL A 177 11.22 37.68 7.53
N GLN A 178 11.26 37.51 8.86
CA GLN A 178 12.51 37.49 9.62
C GLN A 178 13.41 36.31 9.24
N ALA A 179 12.83 35.12 9.01
CA ALA A 179 13.58 33.95 8.59
C ALA A 179 14.22 34.15 7.21
N LEU A 180 13.49 34.75 6.27
CA LEU A 180 14.00 35.06 4.93
C LEU A 180 15.01 36.22 4.93
N ALA A 181 14.90 37.17 5.87
CA ALA A 181 15.87 38.24 6.08
C ALA A 181 17.18 37.75 6.72
N GLY A 182 17.25 36.50 7.18
CA GLY A 182 18.41 35.93 7.86
C GLY A 182 18.58 36.41 9.31
N GLU A 183 17.53 37.00 9.91
CA GLU A 183 17.57 37.59 11.25
C GLU A 183 17.16 36.61 12.36
N VAL A 184 16.64 35.43 12.02
CA VAL A 184 16.28 34.41 13.02
C VAL A 184 17.50 33.58 13.41
N LYS A 185 17.96 33.75 14.66
CA LYS A 185 18.86 32.82 15.32
C LYS A 185 18.21 31.44 15.36
N THR A 186 18.87 30.47 14.75
CA THR A 186 18.60 29.04 14.93
C THR A 186 18.54 28.71 16.43
N VAL A 187 17.41 28.17 16.87
CA VAL A 187 17.30 27.39 18.12
C VAL A 187 17.41 25.93 17.77
#